data_AF-A0A484WS07-F1
#
_entry.id   AF-A0A484WS07-F1
#
_cell.length_a   1.000
_cell.length_b   1.000
_cell.length_c   1.000
_cell.angle_alpha   90.00
_cell.angle_beta   90.00
_cell.angle_gamma   90.00
#
_symmetry.space_group_name_H-M   'P 1'
#
loop_
_entity.id
_entity.type
_entity.pdbx_description
1 polymer ?
#
loop_
_entity_poly.entity_id
_entity_poly.type
_entity_poly.pdbx_seq_one_letter_code
_entity_poly.pdbx_strand_id
1 'polypeptide(L)'
;MAVLGGSLKRRERISARLGDVLSQVFLASAVLKRYDDEGRHEADLPLVHWGVQDALYQAEQAIDDLLANFPNRFVAGALRVAIFPTGRHHLAPSDLLDHKVAKILQIPSATRSRIGRGQYLAPTPHNPVGLLEEALLDVMAADPIHQKICKQLGKNLPFTRLDELAKQALAGGIIDNNEAALLVKAEESRLRSINVDDFEPDELATQPVKLPEKVRKPEAA
;
A
#
# COMPACT_ATOMS: atom_id res chain seq x y z
N MET A 1 -17.00 -34.12 -4.72
CA MET A 1 -18.17 -35.03 -4.86
C MET A 1 -18.10 -36.24 -3.90
N ALA A 2 -17.00 -37.01 -3.82
CA ALA A 2 -16.98 -38.31 -3.14
C ALA A 2 -17.10 -38.32 -1.59
N VAL A 3 -16.69 -37.28 -0.84
CA VAL A 3 -16.76 -37.29 0.64
C VAL A 3 -17.63 -36.16 1.22
N LEU A 4 -17.73 -35.03 0.51
CA LEU A 4 -18.40 -33.82 1.01
C LEU A 4 -19.78 -33.55 0.35
N GLY A 5 -20.10 -34.21 -0.77
CA GLY A 5 -21.42 -34.17 -1.43
C GLY A 5 -22.13 -32.81 -1.40
N GLY A 6 -23.43 -32.81 -1.11
CA GLY A 6 -24.25 -31.59 -0.90
C GLY A 6 -24.02 -30.89 0.45
N SER A 7 -23.24 -31.49 1.36
CA SER A 7 -22.91 -30.88 2.66
C SER A 7 -21.85 -29.78 2.55
N LEU A 8 -21.13 -29.70 1.42
CA LEU A 8 -20.15 -28.66 1.14
C LEU A 8 -20.79 -27.27 1.15
N LYS A 9 -22.00 -27.13 0.60
CA LYS A 9 -22.79 -25.89 0.62
C LYS A 9 -23.19 -25.47 2.04
N ARG A 10 -23.31 -26.42 2.98
CA ARG A 10 -23.58 -26.14 4.41
C ARG A 10 -22.30 -25.89 5.22
N ARG A 11 -21.13 -26.21 4.67
CA ARG A 11 -19.81 -26.04 5.30
C ARG A 11 -19.06 -24.89 4.64
N GLU A 12 -19.64 -23.70 4.73
CA GLU A 12 -19.20 -22.48 4.05
C GLU A 12 -17.71 -22.19 4.26
N ARG A 13 -17.18 -22.40 5.48
CA ARG A 13 -15.75 -22.21 5.79
C ARG A 13 -14.81 -23.12 5.00
N ILE A 14 -15.23 -24.36 4.69
CA ILE A 14 -14.41 -25.30 3.89
C ILE A 14 -14.43 -24.87 2.42
N SER A 15 -15.60 -24.46 1.92
CA SER A 15 -15.75 -23.93 0.57
C SER A 15 -14.96 -22.64 0.38
N ALA A 16 -14.95 -21.76 1.37
CA ALA A 16 -14.18 -20.51 1.35
C ALA A 16 -12.68 -20.81 1.19
N ARG A 17 -12.13 -21.73 1.99
CA ARG A 17 -10.71 -22.11 1.91
C ARG A 17 -10.32 -22.75 0.58
N LEU A 18 -11.19 -23.58 0.00
CA LEU A 18 -10.99 -24.08 -1.36
C LEU A 18 -10.99 -22.95 -2.38
N GLY A 19 -11.87 -21.95 -2.19
CA GLY A 19 -11.88 -20.71 -2.96
C GLY A 19 -10.59 -19.91 -2.82
N ASP A 20 -10.04 -19.82 -1.60
CA ASP A 20 -8.77 -19.12 -1.35
C ASP A 20 -7.62 -19.80 -2.10
N VAL A 21 -7.51 -21.13 -2.03
CA VAL A 21 -6.50 -21.89 -2.80
C VAL A 21 -6.63 -21.62 -4.29
N LEU A 22 -7.84 -21.72 -4.83
CA LEU A 22 -8.08 -21.47 -6.26
C LEU A 22 -7.75 -20.03 -6.65
N SER A 23 -8.12 -19.07 -5.81
CA SER A 23 -7.86 -17.64 -6.04
C SER A 23 -6.37 -17.37 -6.10
N GLN A 24 -5.58 -17.95 -5.20
CA GLN A 24 -4.14 -17.75 -5.18
C GLN A 24 -3.43 -18.39 -6.39
N VAL A 25 -3.83 -19.58 -6.82
CA VAL A 25 -3.30 -20.21 -8.05
C VAL A 25 -3.67 -19.37 -9.28
N PHE A 26 -4.88 -18.82 -9.32
CA PHE A 26 -5.30 -17.91 -10.38
C PHE A 26 -4.47 -16.62 -10.39
N LEU A 27 -4.25 -15.99 -9.23
CA LEU A 27 -3.42 -14.79 -9.11
C LEU A 27 -1.98 -15.05 -9.55
N ALA A 28 -1.37 -16.15 -9.11
CA ALA A 28 -0.03 -16.54 -9.56
C ALA A 28 0.03 -16.71 -11.09
N SER A 29 -0.97 -17.37 -11.67
CA SER A 29 -1.09 -17.55 -13.12
C SER A 29 -1.28 -16.21 -13.85
N ALA A 30 -2.09 -15.31 -13.31
CA ALA A 30 -2.34 -13.98 -13.86
C ALA A 30 -1.08 -13.09 -13.82
N VAL A 31 -0.29 -13.17 -12.74
CA VAL A 31 1.01 -12.49 -12.63
C VAL A 31 1.96 -12.97 -13.73
N LEU A 32 2.09 -14.29 -13.92
CA LEU A 32 2.93 -14.86 -14.97
C LEU A 32 2.43 -14.50 -16.38
N LYS A 33 1.11 -14.56 -16.59
CA LYS A 33 0.49 -14.21 -17.87
C LYS A 33 0.70 -12.74 -18.21
N ARG A 34 0.49 -11.84 -17.25
CA ARG A 34 0.76 -10.41 -17.41
C ARG A 34 2.23 -10.15 -17.74
N TYR A 35 3.15 -10.78 -17.02
CA TYR A 35 4.59 -10.64 -17.29
C TYR A 35 4.95 -11.07 -18.71
N ASP A 36 4.35 -12.15 -19.20
CA ASP A 36 4.51 -12.62 -20.58
C ASP A 36 3.93 -11.63 -21.60
N ASP A 37 2.70 -11.16 -21.37
CA ASP A 37 1.99 -10.24 -22.26
C ASP A 37 2.64 -8.85 -22.34
N GLU A 38 3.26 -8.40 -21.25
CA GLU A 38 3.98 -7.13 -21.19
C GLU A 38 5.43 -7.23 -21.69
N GLY A 39 5.85 -8.38 -22.24
CA GLY A 39 7.14 -8.54 -22.92
C GLY A 39 8.31 -8.94 -22.03
N ARG A 40 8.04 -9.53 -20.86
CA ARG A 40 9.04 -10.11 -19.94
C ARG A 40 10.17 -9.16 -19.56
N HIS A 41 9.82 -7.94 -19.16
CA HIS A 41 10.79 -6.94 -18.76
C HIS A 41 11.53 -7.35 -17.48
N GLU A 42 12.86 -7.49 -17.53
CA GLU A 42 13.67 -7.90 -16.37
C GLU A 42 13.48 -7.00 -15.14
N ALA A 43 13.21 -5.70 -15.36
CA ALA A 43 12.93 -4.75 -14.29
C ALA A 43 11.68 -5.10 -13.45
N ASP A 44 10.76 -5.90 -14.00
CA ASP A 44 9.51 -6.31 -13.35
C ASP A 44 9.67 -7.63 -12.56
N LEU A 45 10.78 -8.37 -12.76
CA LEU A 45 11.03 -9.64 -12.09
C LEU A 45 10.91 -9.58 -10.56
N PRO A 46 11.37 -8.53 -9.86
CA PRO A 46 11.17 -8.46 -8.41
C PRO A 46 9.69 -8.54 -8.00
N LEU A 47 8.80 -7.90 -8.75
CA LEU A 47 7.35 -7.92 -8.51
C LEU A 47 6.75 -9.29 -8.84
N VAL A 48 7.20 -9.90 -9.93
CA VAL A 48 6.76 -11.24 -10.36
C VAL A 48 7.16 -12.29 -9.34
N HIS A 49 8.43 -12.31 -8.93
CA HIS A 49 8.93 -13.23 -7.92
C HIS A 49 8.20 -13.04 -6.59
N TRP A 50 7.99 -11.79 -6.18
CA TRP A 50 7.29 -11.49 -4.94
C TRP A 50 5.84 -11.99 -5.00
N GLY A 51 5.09 -11.61 -6.04
CA GLY A 51 3.68 -11.95 -6.17
C GLY A 51 3.43 -13.45 -6.33
N VAL A 52 4.30 -14.17 -7.04
CA VAL A 52 4.17 -15.63 -7.18
C VAL A 52 4.55 -16.34 -5.87
N GLN A 53 5.61 -15.90 -5.18
CA GLN A 53 5.99 -16.49 -3.89
C GLN A 53 4.89 -16.29 -2.84
N ASP A 54 4.35 -15.07 -2.72
CA ASP A 54 3.26 -14.77 -1.80
C ASP A 54 2.01 -15.60 -2.13
N ALA A 55 1.59 -15.63 -3.40
CA ALA A 55 0.43 -16.41 -3.80
C ALA A 55 0.59 -17.92 -3.50
N LEU A 56 1.76 -18.50 -3.80
CA LEU A 56 2.03 -19.90 -3.51
C LEU A 56 2.08 -20.18 -2.01
N TYR A 57 2.67 -19.28 -1.22
CA TYR A 57 2.69 -19.37 0.24
C TYR A 57 1.27 -19.32 0.83
N GLN A 58 0.44 -18.37 0.38
CA GLN A 58 -0.96 -18.25 0.81
C GLN A 58 -1.80 -19.45 0.38
N ALA A 59 -1.59 -19.98 -0.83
CA ALA A 59 -2.26 -21.18 -1.29
C ALA A 59 -1.93 -22.38 -0.38
N GLU A 60 -0.64 -22.57 -0.06
CA GLU A 60 -0.19 -23.63 0.83
C GLU A 60 -0.77 -23.50 2.25
N GLN A 61 -0.80 -22.28 2.80
CA GLN A 61 -1.45 -22.00 4.09
C GLN A 61 -2.95 -22.36 4.04
N ALA A 62 -3.66 -21.97 2.99
CA ALA A 62 -5.08 -22.28 2.82
C ALA A 62 -5.35 -23.79 2.68
N ILE A 63 -4.46 -24.54 1.98
CA ILE A 63 -4.53 -26.01 1.91
C ILE A 63 -4.31 -26.61 3.30
N ASP A 64 -3.33 -26.14 4.06
CA ASP A 64 -3.07 -26.69 5.38
C ASP A 64 -4.23 -26.43 6.34
N ASP A 65 -4.79 -25.22 6.33
CA ASP A 65 -5.95 -24.87 7.12
C ASP A 65 -7.19 -25.69 6.73
N LEU A 66 -7.39 -25.92 5.43
CA LEU A 66 -8.42 -26.82 4.91
C LEU A 66 -8.26 -28.23 5.48
N LEU A 67 -7.06 -28.81 5.41
CA LEU A 67 -6.76 -30.15 5.92
C LEU A 67 -6.88 -30.22 7.44
N ALA A 68 -6.44 -29.18 8.16
CA ALA A 68 -6.54 -29.08 9.61
C ALA A 68 -8.00 -29.10 10.09
N ASN A 69 -8.95 -28.62 9.28
CA ASN A 69 -10.38 -28.56 9.66
C ASN A 69 -11.26 -29.49 8.82
N PHE A 70 -10.65 -30.42 8.09
CA PHE A 70 -11.40 -31.34 7.25
C PHE A 70 -12.19 -32.34 8.12
N PRO A 71 -13.49 -32.61 7.81
CA PRO A 71 -14.35 -33.44 8.64
C PRO A 71 -13.85 -34.86 8.88
N ASN A 72 -13.25 -35.48 7.87
CA ASN A 72 -12.74 -36.84 7.97
C ASN A 72 -11.22 -36.80 8.18
N ARG A 73 -10.79 -37.12 9.40
CA ARG A 73 -9.38 -37.03 9.80
C ARG A 73 -8.47 -38.01 9.05
N PHE A 74 -8.98 -39.17 8.67
CA PHE A 74 -8.24 -40.16 7.88
C PHE A 74 -8.00 -39.67 6.45
N VAL A 75 -9.04 -39.15 5.80
CA VAL A 75 -8.93 -38.55 4.46
C VAL A 75 -8.01 -37.34 4.48
N ALA A 76 -8.09 -36.52 5.52
CA ALA A 76 -7.20 -35.38 5.70
C ALA A 76 -5.74 -35.79 5.88
N GLY A 77 -5.47 -36.84 6.65
CA GLY A 77 -4.12 -37.40 6.81
C GLY A 77 -3.56 -37.93 5.50
N ALA A 78 -4.36 -38.72 4.76
CA ALA A 78 -3.96 -39.23 3.45
C ALA A 78 -3.67 -38.10 2.44
N LEU A 79 -4.53 -37.08 2.38
CA LEU A 79 -4.32 -35.90 1.55
C LEU A 79 -3.08 -35.11 1.97
N ARG A 80 -2.81 -34.98 3.27
CA ARG A 80 -1.62 -34.27 3.76
C ARG A 80 -0.33 -34.98 3.33
N VAL A 81 -0.28 -36.31 3.41
CA VAL A 81 0.89 -37.09 2.94
C VAL A 81 1.03 -37.01 1.41
N ALA A 82 -0.09 -36.98 0.67
CA ALA A 82 -0.06 -36.88 -0.79
C ALA A 82 0.38 -35.50 -1.29
N ILE A 83 -0.06 -34.42 -0.63
CA ILE A 83 0.22 -33.03 -1.05
C ILE A 83 1.54 -32.52 -0.46
N PHE A 84 1.83 -32.86 0.81
CA PHE A 84 3.00 -32.41 1.57
C PHE A 84 3.82 -33.61 2.08
N PRO A 85 4.38 -34.45 1.20
CA PRO A 85 5.12 -35.65 1.61
C PRO A 85 6.32 -35.34 2.52
N THR A 86 6.98 -34.21 2.26
CA THR A 86 8.14 -33.71 3.02
C THR A 86 7.81 -32.47 3.87
N GLY A 87 6.53 -32.14 4.03
CA GLY A 87 6.08 -30.92 4.71
C GLY A 87 5.86 -29.76 3.75
N ARG A 88 5.82 -28.54 4.31
CA ARG A 88 5.53 -27.32 3.55
C ARG A 88 6.77 -26.80 2.82
N HIS A 89 6.61 -26.30 1.60
CA HIS A 89 7.73 -25.96 0.72
C HIS A 89 7.87 -24.48 0.39
N HIS A 90 6.77 -23.73 0.42
CA HIS A 90 6.79 -22.31 0.12
C HIS A 90 7.02 -21.51 1.40
N LEU A 91 8.01 -20.64 1.34
CA LEU A 91 8.27 -19.64 2.35
C LEU A 91 7.62 -18.34 1.91
N ALA A 92 7.27 -17.50 2.88
CA ALA A 92 6.89 -16.12 2.59
C ALA A 92 8.04 -15.41 1.83
N PRO A 93 7.73 -14.37 1.03
CA PRO A 93 8.75 -13.56 0.38
C PRO A 93 9.78 -13.04 1.39
N SER A 94 11.05 -13.01 0.98
CA SER A 94 12.13 -12.54 1.84
C SER A 94 12.14 -11.02 1.98
N ASP A 95 12.60 -10.49 3.12
CA ASP A 95 12.80 -9.05 3.34
C ASP A 95 13.66 -8.35 2.26
N LEU A 96 14.64 -9.07 1.69
CA LEU A 96 15.45 -8.57 0.58
C LEU A 96 14.63 -8.29 -0.68
N LEU A 97 13.62 -9.13 -0.93
CA LEU A 97 12.71 -8.98 -2.06
C LEU A 97 11.67 -7.89 -1.78
N ASP A 98 11.14 -7.84 -0.56
CA ASP A 98 10.26 -6.76 -0.09
C ASP A 98 10.91 -5.40 -0.26
N HIS A 99 12.18 -5.26 0.15
CA HIS A 99 12.93 -4.02 0.00
C HIS A 99 13.10 -3.62 -1.47
N LYS A 100 13.35 -4.58 -2.37
CA LYS A 100 13.43 -4.31 -3.82
C LYS A 100 12.11 -3.81 -4.38
N VAL A 101 11.00 -4.46 -4.02
CA VAL A 101 9.65 -4.05 -4.45
C VAL A 101 9.30 -2.67 -3.90
N ALA A 102 9.54 -2.43 -2.61
CA ALA A 102 9.30 -1.13 -1.97
C ALA A 102 10.08 0.00 -2.65
N LYS A 103 11.34 -0.26 -3.02
CA LYS A 103 12.17 0.72 -3.74
C LYS A 103 11.61 1.04 -5.13
N ILE A 104 11.11 0.04 -5.86
CA ILE A 104 10.47 0.25 -7.17
C ILE A 104 9.22 1.15 -7.04
N LEU A 105 8.44 0.97 -5.97
CA LEU A 105 7.22 1.76 -5.75
C LEU A 105 7.49 3.20 -5.31
N GLN A 106 8.61 3.45 -4.62
CA GLN A 106 9.00 4.78 -4.14
C GLN A 106 9.72 5.63 -5.19
N ILE A 107 10.34 5.00 -6.19
CA ILE A 107 11.13 5.70 -7.21
C ILE A 107 10.39 5.71 -8.55
N PRO A 108 10.21 6.88 -9.19
CA PRO A 108 9.67 6.94 -10.55
C PRO A 108 10.47 6.04 -11.51
N SER A 109 9.79 5.06 -12.09
CA SER A 109 10.38 4.06 -12.97
C SER A 109 9.35 3.55 -13.96
N ALA A 110 9.79 3.04 -15.11
CA ALA A 110 8.90 2.47 -16.11
C ALA A 110 8.06 1.31 -15.54
N THR A 111 8.64 0.51 -14.64
CA THR A 111 7.95 -0.55 -13.90
C THR A 111 6.80 0.00 -13.06
N ARG A 112 7.05 1.04 -12.25
CA ARG A 112 6.01 1.72 -11.45
C ARG A 112 4.90 2.26 -12.34
N SER A 113 5.24 2.93 -13.44
CA SER A 113 4.27 3.48 -14.39
C SER A 113 3.42 2.40 -15.07
N ARG A 114 3.99 1.21 -15.36
CA ARG A 114 3.22 0.07 -15.88
C ARG A 114 2.21 -0.45 -14.88
N ILE A 115 2.55 -0.51 -13.59
CA ILE A 115 1.61 -0.90 -12.53
C ILE A 115 0.48 0.11 -12.38
N GLY A 116 0.80 1.41 -12.40
CA GLY A 116 -0.19 2.49 -12.30
C GLY A 116 -0.92 2.81 -13.61
N ARG A 117 -0.75 2.02 -14.67
CA ARG A 117 -1.34 2.32 -15.99
C ARG A 117 -2.87 2.37 -15.90
N GLY A 118 -3.44 3.45 -16.43
CA GLY A 118 -4.89 3.69 -16.41
C GLY A 118 -5.38 4.44 -15.16
N GLN A 119 -4.49 4.78 -14.22
CA GLN A 119 -4.83 5.66 -13.11
C GLN A 119 -4.85 7.13 -13.55
N TYR A 120 -5.76 7.92 -12.99
CA TYR A 120 -5.81 9.36 -13.18
C TYR A 120 -4.89 10.06 -12.18
N LEU A 121 -3.70 10.44 -12.62
CA LEU A 121 -2.64 11.02 -11.78
C LEU A 121 -2.43 12.52 -12.00
N ALA A 122 -3.36 13.20 -12.67
CA ALA A 122 -3.24 14.64 -12.87
C ALA A 122 -3.35 15.37 -11.52
N PRO A 123 -2.40 16.27 -11.19
CA PRO A 123 -2.41 17.02 -9.94
C PRO A 123 -3.48 18.10 -10.00
N THR A 124 -4.68 17.77 -9.53
CA THR A 124 -5.78 18.73 -9.37
C THR A 124 -6.08 18.91 -7.89
N PRO A 125 -6.67 20.06 -7.48
CA PRO A 125 -7.01 20.30 -6.08
C PRO A 125 -7.88 19.22 -5.43
N HIS A 126 -8.61 18.44 -6.23
CA HIS A 126 -9.51 17.38 -5.78
C HIS A 126 -8.97 15.97 -6.02
N ASN A 127 -7.70 15.83 -6.43
CA ASN A 127 -7.05 14.54 -6.66
C ASN A 127 -5.84 14.38 -5.71
N PRO A 128 -6.04 13.89 -4.47
CA PRO A 128 -4.95 13.75 -3.51
C PRO A 128 -3.83 12.83 -4.01
N VAL A 129 -4.16 11.80 -4.80
CA VAL A 129 -3.16 10.89 -5.39
C VAL A 129 -2.30 11.63 -6.42
N GLY A 130 -2.91 12.44 -7.28
CA GLY A 130 -2.17 13.28 -8.22
C GLY A 130 -1.28 14.33 -7.52
N LEU A 131 -1.76 14.93 -6.43
CA LEU A 131 -0.98 15.87 -5.63
C LEU A 131 0.22 15.19 -4.93
N LEU A 132 0.07 13.92 -4.54
CA LEU A 132 1.16 13.11 -3.98
C LEU A 132 2.24 12.80 -5.03
N GLU A 133 1.84 12.50 -6.27
CA GLU A 133 2.79 12.32 -7.38
C GLU A 133 3.55 13.60 -7.70
N GLU A 134 2.88 14.76 -7.68
CA GLU A 134 3.54 16.06 -7.81
C GLU A 134 4.54 16.29 -6.68
N ALA A 135 4.14 16.02 -5.43
CA ALA A 135 5.02 16.17 -4.28
C ALA A 135 6.26 15.28 -4.34
N LEU A 136 6.13 14.05 -4.84
CA LEU A 136 7.28 13.16 -5.07
C LEU A 136 8.28 13.78 -6.04
N LEU A 137 7.81 14.34 -7.16
CA LEU A 137 8.67 15.00 -8.15
C LEU A 137 9.33 16.26 -7.60
N ASP A 138 8.59 17.08 -6.86
CA ASP A 138 9.12 18.30 -6.25
C ASP A 138 10.21 17.98 -5.21
N VAL A 139 9.99 16.98 -4.35
CA VAL A 139 10.98 16.51 -3.37
C VAL A 139 12.23 15.96 -4.06
N MET A 140 12.07 15.18 -5.13
CA MET A 140 13.21 14.68 -5.91
C MET A 140 14.01 15.79 -6.58
N ALA A 141 13.35 16.87 -7.03
CA ALA A 141 14.04 18.04 -7.59
C ALA A 141 14.79 18.85 -6.52
N ALA A 142 14.26 18.89 -5.30
CA ALA A 142 14.87 19.56 -4.15
C ALA A 142 16.06 18.80 -3.54
N ASP A 143 16.07 17.45 -3.57
CA ASP A 143 17.13 16.62 -3.00
C ASP A 143 18.56 17.01 -3.43
N PRO A 144 18.91 17.13 -4.73
CA PRO A 144 20.27 17.50 -5.13
C PRO A 144 20.69 18.90 -4.64
N ILE A 145 19.74 19.83 -4.51
CA ILE A 145 19.98 21.18 -4.01
C ILE A 145 20.24 21.13 -2.50
N HIS A 146 19.45 20.36 -1.76
CA HIS A 146 19.65 20.13 -0.33
C HIS A 146 21.02 19.49 -0.06
N GLN A 147 21.41 18.48 -0.84
CA GLN A 147 22.73 17.85 -0.75
C GLN A 147 23.87 18.84 -1.03
N LYS A 148 23.71 19.72 -2.03
CA LYS A 148 24.67 20.81 -2.34
C LYS A 148 24.85 21.75 -1.14
N ILE A 149 23.75 22.16 -0.49
CA ILE A 149 23.78 23.02 0.69
C ILE A 149 24.46 22.32 1.87
N CYS A 150 24.08 21.07 2.16
CA CYS A 150 24.68 20.27 3.24
C CYS A 150 26.19 20.12 3.05
N LYS A 151 26.63 19.88 1.82
CA LYS A 151 28.05 19.73 1.47
C LYS A 151 28.82 21.04 1.66
N GLN A 152 28.27 22.18 1.24
CA GLN A 152 28.91 23.49 1.41
C GLN A 152 28.99 23.93 2.87
N LEU A 153 27.96 23.64 3.65
CA LEU A 153 27.92 23.96 5.08
C LEU A 153 28.65 22.94 5.97
N GLY A 154 29.05 21.79 5.41
CA GLY A 154 29.70 20.70 6.13
C GLY A 154 28.82 20.08 7.22
N LYS A 155 27.50 20.17 7.10
CA LYS A 155 26.53 19.70 8.09
C LYS A 155 25.41 18.95 7.40
N ASN A 156 24.94 17.87 8.04
CA ASN A 156 23.74 17.17 7.59
C ASN A 156 22.51 17.89 8.16
N LEU A 157 21.85 18.68 7.32
CA LEU A 157 20.66 19.44 7.71
C LEU A 157 19.40 18.59 7.52
N PRO A 158 18.36 18.77 8.35
CA PRO A 158 17.11 18.05 8.15
C PRO A 158 16.49 18.43 6.80
N PHE A 159 15.76 17.48 6.20
CA PHE A 159 14.97 17.71 4.98
C PHE A 159 13.56 18.22 5.35
N THR A 160 13.51 19.29 6.14
CA THR A 160 12.28 19.95 6.60
C THR A 160 12.50 21.46 6.63
N ARG A 161 11.41 22.24 6.56
CA ARG A 161 11.50 23.71 6.52
C ARG A 161 12.42 24.19 5.39
N LEU A 162 12.28 23.57 4.22
CA LEU A 162 13.15 23.86 3.07
C LEU A 162 12.99 25.32 2.61
N ASP A 163 11.86 25.96 2.92
CA ASP A 163 11.60 27.38 2.70
C ASP A 163 12.53 28.29 3.51
N GLU A 164 12.79 27.96 4.77
CA GLU A 164 13.74 28.67 5.61
C GLU A 164 15.18 28.39 5.21
N LEU A 165 15.47 27.13 4.88
CA LEU A 165 16.77 26.73 4.37
C LEU A 165 17.12 27.47 3.07
N ALA A 166 16.16 27.61 2.17
CA ALA A 166 16.30 28.34 0.91
C ALA A 166 16.67 29.81 1.16
N LYS A 167 15.98 30.49 2.09
CA LYS A 167 16.28 31.88 2.45
C LYS A 167 17.70 32.05 2.97
N GLN A 168 18.14 31.15 3.86
CA GLN A 168 19.49 31.18 4.42
C GLN A 168 20.57 30.90 3.37
N ALA A 169 20.35 29.88 2.53
CA ALA A 169 21.29 29.49 1.48
C ALA A 169 21.40 30.56 0.38
N LEU A 170 20.30 31.24 0.04
CA LEU A 170 20.28 32.35 -0.91
C LEU A 170 21.03 33.57 -0.34
N ALA A 171 20.78 33.93 0.93
CA ALA A 171 21.50 35.01 1.61
C ALA A 171 23.02 34.74 1.73
N GLY A 172 23.39 33.47 1.88
CA GLY A 172 24.78 33.02 1.87
C GLY A 172 25.40 32.87 0.47
N GLY A 173 24.64 33.10 -0.61
CA GLY A 173 25.12 32.96 -1.98
C GLY A 173 25.44 31.51 -2.40
N ILE A 174 24.90 30.51 -1.70
CA ILE A 174 25.17 29.08 -1.96
C ILE A 174 24.33 28.57 -3.13
N ILE A 175 23.12 29.11 -3.28
CA ILE A 175 22.14 28.76 -4.30
C ILE A 175 21.63 30.00 -5.02
N ASP A 176 21.02 29.82 -6.19
CA ASP A 176 20.34 30.88 -6.93
C ASP A 176 18.84 30.98 -6.61
N ASN A 177 18.16 31.99 -7.19
CA ASN A 177 16.73 32.19 -6.98
C ASN A 177 15.86 31.04 -7.51
N ASN A 178 16.29 30.33 -8.55
CA ASN A 178 15.54 29.22 -9.13
C ASN A 178 15.64 27.99 -8.21
N GLU A 179 16.85 27.68 -7.73
CA GLU A 179 17.10 26.64 -6.74
C GLU A 179 16.34 26.90 -5.44
N ALA A 180 16.30 28.16 -4.98
CA ALA A 180 15.52 28.56 -3.81
C ALA A 180 14.01 28.34 -4.02
N ALA A 181 13.49 28.69 -5.19
CA ALA A 181 12.08 28.47 -5.52
C ALA A 181 11.70 26.97 -5.54
N LEU A 182 12.59 26.10 -6.04
CA LEU A 182 12.38 24.64 -6.01
C LEU A 182 12.29 24.09 -4.59
N LEU A 183 13.14 24.57 -3.68
CA LEU A 183 13.08 24.18 -2.26
C LEU A 183 11.77 24.63 -1.58
N VAL A 184 11.34 25.86 -1.84
CA VAL A 184 10.06 26.38 -1.32
C VAL A 184 8.89 25.56 -1.85
N LYS A 185 8.84 25.31 -3.16
CA LYS A 185 7.80 24.50 -3.79
C LYS A 185 7.76 23.09 -3.20
N ALA A 186 8.91 22.46 -3.00
CA ALA A 186 9.00 21.14 -2.40
C ALA A 186 8.46 21.13 -0.96
N GLU A 187 8.71 22.16 -0.16
CA GLU A 187 8.14 22.28 1.19
C GLU A 187 6.63 22.46 1.16
N GLU A 188 6.12 23.32 0.28
CA GLU A 188 4.67 23.53 0.11
C GLU A 188 3.97 22.22 -0.28
N SER A 189 4.49 21.51 -1.29
CA SER A 189 3.98 20.21 -1.72
C SER A 189 4.07 19.16 -0.62
N ARG A 190 5.18 19.12 0.13
CA ARG A 190 5.38 18.20 1.27
C ARG A 190 4.38 18.46 2.39
N LEU A 191 4.20 19.71 2.80
CA LEU A 191 3.24 20.10 3.84
C LEU A 191 1.82 19.78 3.42
N ARG A 192 1.45 20.09 2.17
CA ARG A 192 0.14 19.75 1.60
C ARG A 192 -0.14 18.25 1.64
N SER A 193 0.85 17.39 1.43
CA SER A 193 0.69 15.93 1.45
C SER A 193 0.69 15.32 2.85
N ILE A 194 1.32 15.97 3.84
CA ILE A 194 1.43 15.46 5.22
C ILE A 194 0.33 16.00 6.13
N ASN A 195 -0.11 17.24 5.89
CA ASN A 195 -1.15 17.86 6.70
C ASN A 195 -2.45 17.06 6.57
N VAL A 196 -2.97 16.68 7.72
CA VAL A 196 -4.32 16.14 7.86
C VAL A 196 -5.27 17.28 8.20
N ASP A 197 -6.56 17.12 7.91
CA ASP A 197 -7.57 18.08 8.32
C ASP A 197 -7.47 18.30 9.84
N ASP A 198 -7.21 19.54 10.23
CA ASP A 198 -7.19 19.98 11.62
C ASP A 198 -8.55 20.64 11.90
N PHE A 199 -9.30 20.07 12.84
CA PHE A 199 -10.62 20.54 13.20
C PHE A 199 -10.54 21.17 14.59
N GLU A 200 -11.07 22.39 14.72
CA GLU A 200 -11.22 23.00 16.03
C GLU A 200 -12.19 22.16 16.89
N PRO A 201 -12.01 22.07 18.23
CA PRO A 201 -12.87 21.25 19.09
C PRO A 201 -14.37 21.53 18.94
N ASP A 202 -14.73 22.78 18.63
CA ASP A 202 -16.10 23.22 18.43
C ASP A 202 -16.71 22.73 17.11
N GLU A 203 -15.90 22.43 16.09
CA GLU A 203 -16.37 21.90 14.80
C GLU A 203 -16.82 20.44 14.90
N LEU A 204 -16.24 19.69 15.85
CA LEU A 204 -16.59 18.31 16.14
C LEU A 204 -17.57 18.16 17.32
N ALA A 205 -17.93 19.27 17.98
CA ALA A 205 -18.84 19.25 19.12
C ALA A 205 -20.27 18.88 18.68
N THR A 206 -20.86 17.88 19.33
CA THR A 206 -22.27 17.52 19.11
C THR A 206 -23.17 18.66 19.58
N GLN A 207 -24.01 19.19 18.68
CA GLN A 207 -25.04 20.14 19.08
C GLN A 207 -25.95 19.49 20.13
N PRO A 208 -26.29 20.20 21.23
CA PRO A 208 -27.14 19.64 22.28
C PRO A 208 -28.49 19.27 21.66
N VAL A 209 -28.84 17.98 21.76
CA VAL A 209 -30.14 17.48 21.34
C VAL A 209 -31.20 18.22 22.16
N LYS A 210 -31.97 19.09 21.50
CA LYS A 210 -33.15 19.72 22.13
C LYS A 210 -34.15 18.61 22.44
N LEU A 211 -34.17 18.16 23.69
CA LEU A 211 -35.22 17.27 24.18
C LEU A 211 -36.55 18.01 24.06
N PRO A 212 -37.61 17.38 23.49
CA PRO A 212 -38.91 18.02 23.40
C PRO A 212 -39.39 18.39 24.79
N GLU A 213 -39.80 19.64 24.96
CA GLU A 213 -40.30 20.18 26.22
C GLU A 213 -41.47 19.31 26.67
N LYS A 214 -41.39 18.73 27.88
CA LYS A 214 -42.50 17.98 28.46
C LYS A 214 -43.66 18.93 28.68
N VAL A 215 -44.57 19.02 27.71
CA VAL A 215 -45.86 19.67 27.88
C VAL A 215 -46.59 18.92 29.01
N ARG A 216 -46.59 19.49 30.22
CA ARG A 216 -47.43 19.01 31.30
C ARG A 216 -48.87 19.15 30.83
N LYS A 217 -49.56 18.03 30.62
CA LYS A 217 -51.01 18.06 30.46
C LYS A 217 -51.61 18.60 31.76
N PRO A 218 -52.47 19.62 31.73
CA PRO A 218 -53.20 20.02 32.92
C PRO A 218 -54.08 18.83 33.33
N GLU A 219 -53.95 18.39 34.58
CA GLU A 219 -54.90 17.44 35.18
C GLU A 219 -56.27 18.12 35.17
N ALA A 220 -57.24 17.43 34.57
CA ALA A 220 -58.64 17.85 34.59
C ALA A 220 -59.19 17.72 36.02
N ALA A 221 -60.09 18.65 36.35
CA ALA A 221 -60.70 18.94 37.65
C ALA A 221 -61.26 17.73 38.42
#